data_AF-M5RZS1-F1
#
_entry.id   AF-M5RZS1-F1
#
_cell.length_a   1.000
_cell.length_b   1.000
_cell.length_c   1.000
_cell.angle_alpha   90.00
_cell.angle_beta   90.00
_cell.angle_gamma   90.00
#
_symmetry.space_group_name_H-M   'P 1'
#
loop_
_entity.id
_entity.type
_entity.pdbx_description
1 polymer ?
#
loop_
_entity_poly.entity_id
_entity_poly.type
_entity_poly.pdbx_seq_one_letter_code
_entity_poly.pdbx_strand_id
1 'polypeptide(L)'
;MKIFNVKQLSLFCSDKESSAYRRRLPARKRRGAAAVFGLILTVSLVALMAVTIDMGHIRVAEAEIQRSADASAMAACWELFDQQVSSASESDLQDSAWQAANSIASRNFVGQQTPEFSSGDVELGTYSTDQSWSTSDPSTYNAARVTLKLQSGGNGELPLFFGDVTGRQSQSLRTTATAAMFSAISGFNEPETHDETIDILPFALDLPSWTAMCAGLTEDDFEFDDGAVRSGSDGLCETNLYPQGTGSPGNRGTVDIGGSNNSTKDLSRQILYGISKQDFIDLGKP
;
A
#
# COMPACT_ATOMS: atom_id res chain seq x y z
N MET A 1 -26.48 -0.89 86.67
CA MET A 1 -27.45 -1.56 87.56
C MET A 1 -27.99 -2.83 86.88
N LYS A 2 -27.27 -3.94 87.06
CA LYS A 2 -27.81 -5.29 87.23
C LYS A 2 -26.67 -6.11 87.83
N ILE A 3 -26.84 -6.37 89.11
CA ILE A 3 -26.00 -7.17 90.00
C ILE A 3 -26.32 -8.63 89.69
N PHE A 4 -25.32 -9.50 89.57
CA PHE A 4 -25.37 -10.83 90.18
C PHE A 4 -23.96 -11.33 90.51
N ASN A 5 -23.90 -12.03 91.63
CA ASN A 5 -22.79 -12.16 92.54
C ASN A 5 -22.53 -13.66 92.76
N VAL A 6 -21.26 -14.04 92.81
CA VAL A 6 -20.65 -14.97 93.78
C VAL A 6 -20.90 -16.50 93.77
N LYS A 7 -19.74 -17.21 93.75
CA LYS A 7 -19.33 -18.49 94.41
C LYS A 7 -19.99 -19.83 94.05
N GLN A 8 -19.15 -20.79 93.62
CA GLN A 8 -18.57 -21.94 94.37
C GLN A 8 -18.04 -22.98 93.34
N LEU A 9 -16.77 -23.38 93.30
CA LEU A 9 -16.02 -24.34 94.15
C LEU A 9 -16.55 -25.79 94.17
N SER A 10 -15.96 -26.66 93.34
CA SER A 10 -15.78 -28.11 93.57
C SER A 10 -14.75 -28.64 92.55
N LEU A 11 -13.46 -28.72 92.90
CA LEU A 11 -12.76 -29.93 93.36
C LEU A 11 -12.86 -31.18 92.45
N PHE A 12 -11.69 -31.54 91.90
CA PHE A 12 -11.19 -32.87 91.52
C PHE A 12 -11.98 -33.72 90.50
N CYS A 13 -11.37 -33.93 89.33
CA CYS A 13 -10.93 -35.29 88.97
C CYS A 13 -9.76 -35.20 87.97
N SER A 14 -8.73 -35.98 88.28
CA SER A 14 -7.53 -36.21 87.48
C SER A 14 -7.85 -37.19 86.36
N ASP A 15 -7.63 -36.81 85.11
CA ASP A 15 -7.30 -37.78 84.07
C ASP A 15 -6.16 -37.26 83.19
N LYS A 16 -5.06 -38.01 83.22
CA LYS A 16 -3.91 -37.82 82.36
C LYS A 16 -4.27 -38.34 80.98
N GLU A 17 -4.63 -37.47 80.04
CA GLU A 17 -4.59 -37.83 78.62
C GLU A 17 -3.20 -37.56 78.04
N SER A 18 -2.53 -38.67 77.76
CA SER A 18 -1.32 -38.80 76.99
C SER A 18 -1.47 -38.29 75.55
N SER A 19 -0.63 -37.32 75.21
CA SER A 19 0.12 -37.18 73.94
C SER A 19 -0.57 -37.59 72.63
N ALA A 20 -0.97 -36.58 71.86
CA ALA A 20 -0.64 -36.53 70.44
C ALA A 20 -0.32 -35.09 70.04
N TYR A 21 0.90 -34.63 70.38
CA TYR A 21 1.45 -33.41 69.78
C TYR A 21 1.62 -33.68 68.28
N ARG A 22 0.63 -33.34 67.45
CA ARG A 22 0.77 -33.31 66.00
C ARG A 22 1.89 -32.33 65.69
N ARG A 23 3.12 -32.83 65.57
CA ARG A 23 4.22 -32.09 64.97
C ARG A 23 3.78 -31.75 63.56
N ARG A 24 3.33 -30.50 63.36
CA ARG A 24 3.31 -29.90 62.03
C ARG A 24 4.77 -29.91 61.58
N LEU A 25 5.13 -30.88 60.74
CA LEU A 25 6.41 -30.87 60.04
C LEU A 25 6.53 -29.49 59.39
N PRO A 26 7.62 -28.74 59.64
CA PRO A 26 7.80 -27.46 58.97
C PRO A 26 7.81 -27.75 57.47
N ALA A 27 6.83 -27.22 56.74
CA ALA A 27 6.82 -27.27 55.29
C ALA A 27 8.11 -26.60 54.81
N ARG A 28 9.11 -27.41 54.48
CA ARG A 28 10.43 -26.97 54.02
C ARG A 28 10.19 -26.03 52.86
N LYS A 29 10.48 -24.73 53.07
CA LYS A 29 10.24 -23.65 52.10
C LYS A 29 11.00 -23.95 50.80
N ARG A 30 10.36 -24.63 49.84
CA ARG A 30 10.82 -24.77 48.44
C ARG A 30 10.64 -23.47 47.64
N ARG A 31 10.79 -22.31 48.30
CA ARG A 31 10.55 -20.98 47.71
C ARG A 31 11.76 -20.43 46.93
N GLY A 32 12.96 -20.96 47.18
CA GLY A 32 14.17 -20.52 46.49
C GLY A 32 14.24 -20.99 45.03
N ALA A 33 13.98 -22.27 44.75
CA ALA A 33 14.05 -22.80 43.39
C ALA A 33 13.01 -22.17 42.46
N ALA A 34 11.77 -21.96 42.95
CA ALA A 34 10.72 -21.29 42.18
C ALA A 34 11.09 -19.84 41.82
N ALA A 35 11.75 -19.12 42.73
CA ALA A 35 12.21 -17.76 42.46
C ALA A 35 13.32 -17.73 41.38
N VAL A 36 14.24 -18.70 41.41
CA VAL A 36 15.30 -18.82 40.39
C VAL A 36 14.71 -19.14 39.01
N PHE A 37 13.80 -20.11 38.93
CA PHE A 37 13.11 -20.42 37.67
C PHE A 37 12.26 -19.25 37.16
N GLY A 38 11.59 -18.54 38.07
CA GLY A 38 10.85 -17.32 37.74
C GLY A 38 11.74 -16.24 37.13
N LEU A 39 12.90 -15.97 37.74
CA LEU A 39 13.86 -15.00 37.21
C LEU A 39 14.31 -15.38 35.80
N ILE A 40 14.72 -16.63 35.59
CA ILE A 40 15.18 -17.11 34.27
C ILE A 40 14.07 -16.95 33.23
N LEU A 41 12.83 -17.37 33.55
CA LEU A 41 11.69 -17.22 32.64
C LEU A 41 11.39 -15.75 32.32
N THR A 42 11.44 -14.86 33.31
CA THR A 42 11.20 -13.43 33.06
C THR A 42 12.26 -12.83 32.13
N VAL A 43 13.54 -13.17 32.34
CA VAL A 43 14.63 -12.71 31.45
C VAL A 43 14.45 -13.27 30.04
N SER A 44 14.11 -14.55 29.91
CA SER A 44 13.82 -15.16 28.61
C SER A 44 12.64 -14.50 27.90
N LEU A 45 11.56 -14.18 28.62
CA LEU A 45 10.40 -13.48 28.05
C LEU A 45 10.74 -12.05 27.60
N VAL A 46 11.56 -11.33 28.36
CA VAL A 46 12.03 -9.99 27.96
C VAL A 46 12.92 -10.08 26.71
N ALA A 47 13.80 -11.07 26.62
CA ALA A 47 14.62 -11.28 25.43
C ALA A 47 13.76 -11.63 24.20
N LEU A 48 12.73 -12.47 24.34
CA LEU A 48 11.79 -12.78 23.27
C LEU A 48 10.96 -11.55 22.86
N MET A 49 10.56 -10.71 23.82
CA MET A 49 9.85 -9.46 23.55
C MET A 49 10.73 -8.50 22.74
N ALA A 50 12.00 -8.33 23.12
CA ALA A 50 12.96 -7.51 22.37
C ALA A 50 13.07 -7.96 20.91
N VAL A 51 13.24 -9.27 20.67
CA VAL A 51 13.27 -9.84 19.30
C VAL A 51 11.96 -9.59 18.56
N THR A 52 10.82 -9.72 19.23
CA THR A 52 9.50 -9.53 18.60
C THR A 52 9.28 -8.06 18.20
N ILE A 53 9.72 -7.11 19.03
CA ILE A 53 9.63 -5.67 18.74
C ILE A 53 10.51 -5.31 17.54
N ASP A 54 11.78 -5.75 17.52
CA ASP A 54 12.68 -5.48 16.40
C ASP A 54 12.16 -6.11 15.10
N MET A 55 11.63 -7.34 15.16
CA MET A 55 11.01 -7.98 13.99
C MET A 55 9.79 -7.19 13.50
N GLY A 56 8.92 -6.74 14.41
CA GLY A 56 7.79 -5.88 14.06
C GLY A 56 8.23 -4.59 13.39
N HIS A 57 9.29 -3.96 13.90
CA HIS A 57 9.87 -2.75 13.31
C HIS A 57 10.38 -2.99 11.89
N ILE A 58 11.12 -4.09 11.67
CA ILE A 58 11.61 -4.47 10.33
C ILE A 58 10.45 -4.67 9.36
N ARG A 59 9.38 -5.37 9.76
CA ARG A 59 8.22 -5.62 8.87
C ARG A 59 7.50 -4.34 8.47
N VAL A 60 7.37 -3.38 9.39
CA VAL A 60 6.80 -2.07 9.08
C VAL A 60 7.69 -1.32 8.08
N ALA A 61 9.00 -1.30 8.31
CA ALA A 61 9.95 -0.65 7.41
C ALA A 61 10.00 -1.32 6.02
N GLU A 62 9.86 -2.65 5.93
CA GLU A 62 9.72 -3.40 4.67
C GLU A 62 8.46 -2.95 3.88
N ALA A 63 7.34 -2.74 4.57
CA ALA A 63 6.13 -2.23 3.92
C ALA A 63 6.27 -0.76 3.49
N GLU A 64 6.94 0.06 4.30
CA GLU A 64 7.21 1.47 3.97
C GLU A 64 8.14 1.61 2.76
N ILE A 65 9.25 0.87 2.71
CA ILE A 65 10.18 0.91 1.57
C ILE A 65 9.51 0.39 0.30
N GLN A 66 8.66 -0.64 0.41
CA GLN A 66 7.89 -1.16 -0.72
C GLN A 66 6.93 -0.12 -1.28
N ARG A 67 6.08 0.48 -0.43
CA ARG A 67 5.15 1.54 -0.86
C ARG A 67 5.87 2.73 -1.49
N SER A 68 7.02 3.11 -0.93
CA SER A 68 7.85 4.20 -1.45
C SER A 68 8.42 3.86 -2.83
N ALA A 69 8.91 2.62 -3.01
CA ALA A 69 9.43 2.13 -4.28
C ALA A 69 8.34 2.03 -5.35
N ASP A 70 7.16 1.49 -5.01
CA ASP A 70 6.04 1.35 -5.94
C ASP A 70 5.53 2.72 -6.43
N ALA A 71 5.36 3.67 -5.49
CA ALA A 71 4.96 5.04 -5.83
C ALA A 71 6.01 5.76 -6.69
N SER A 72 7.29 5.57 -6.38
CA SER A 72 8.39 6.17 -7.15
C SER A 72 8.52 5.56 -8.55
N ALA A 73 8.31 4.24 -8.69
CA ALA A 73 8.29 3.56 -9.99
C ALA A 73 7.15 4.08 -10.86
N MET A 74 5.96 4.24 -10.29
CA MET A 74 4.79 4.76 -11.01
C MET A 74 5.02 6.20 -11.47
N ALA A 75 5.58 7.06 -10.61
CA ALA A 75 5.91 8.44 -10.97
C ALA A 75 6.97 8.52 -12.09
N ALA A 76 8.03 7.72 -12.00
CA ALA A 76 9.04 7.63 -13.06
C ALA A 76 8.45 7.13 -14.39
N CYS A 77 7.57 6.12 -14.33
CA CYS A 77 6.91 5.57 -15.50
C CYS A 77 5.92 6.56 -16.14
N TRP A 78 5.23 7.37 -15.33
CA TRP A 78 4.35 8.42 -15.83
C TRP A 78 5.15 9.52 -16.54
N GLU A 79 6.24 9.99 -15.92
CA GLU A 79 7.11 11.00 -16.51
C GLU A 79 7.77 10.51 -17.80
N LEU A 80 8.19 9.24 -17.84
CA LEU A 80 8.68 8.61 -19.08
C LEU A 80 7.68 8.78 -20.23
N PHE A 81 6.40 8.50 -19.97
CA PHE A 81 5.36 8.59 -20.99
C PHE A 81 5.09 10.04 -21.43
N ASP A 82 5.02 10.97 -20.48
CA ASP A 82 4.79 12.39 -20.77
C ASP A 82 5.91 12.98 -21.66
N GLN A 83 7.16 12.67 -21.33
CA GLN A 83 8.32 13.10 -22.10
C GLN A 83 8.40 12.43 -23.49
N GLN A 84 7.96 11.17 -23.61
CA GLN A 84 7.83 10.50 -24.91
C GLN A 84 6.79 11.16 -25.81
N VAL A 85 5.63 11.55 -25.27
CA VAL A 85 4.61 12.31 -26.01
C VAL A 85 5.17 13.65 -26.49
N SER A 86 5.98 14.30 -25.66
CA SER A 86 6.68 15.55 -25.99
C SER A 86 7.87 15.38 -26.95
N SER A 87 8.18 14.15 -27.38
CA SER A 87 9.33 13.84 -28.24
C SER A 87 10.68 14.30 -27.67
N ALA A 88 10.85 14.21 -26.35
CA ALA A 88 12.09 14.57 -25.65
C ALA A 88 13.27 13.65 -26.01
N SER A 89 14.49 14.11 -25.73
CA SER A 89 15.69 13.28 -25.97
C SER A 89 15.84 12.19 -24.89
N GLU A 90 16.57 11.12 -25.19
CA GLU A 90 16.78 10.01 -24.25
C GLU A 90 17.38 10.42 -22.90
N SER A 91 18.33 11.37 -22.91
CA SER A 91 18.90 11.90 -21.66
C SER A 91 17.86 12.61 -20.82
N ASP A 92 16.96 13.36 -21.47
CA ASP A 92 15.89 14.08 -20.78
C ASP A 92 14.85 13.09 -20.20
N LEU A 93 14.60 11.95 -20.88
CA LEU A 93 13.73 10.88 -20.35
C LEU A 93 14.28 10.35 -19.02
N GLN A 94 15.58 9.99 -19.00
CA GLN A 94 16.22 9.40 -17.83
C GLN A 94 16.31 10.41 -16.68
N ASP A 95 16.67 11.66 -16.96
CA ASP A 95 16.79 12.71 -15.95
C ASP A 95 15.42 13.06 -15.35
N SER A 96 14.39 13.22 -16.19
CA SER A 96 13.03 13.54 -15.74
C SER A 96 12.44 12.39 -14.91
N ALA A 97 12.58 11.14 -15.37
CA ALA A 97 12.14 9.98 -14.62
C ALA A 97 12.85 9.83 -13.26
N TRP A 98 14.15 10.11 -13.21
CA TRP A 98 14.91 10.11 -11.96
C TRP A 98 14.43 11.22 -11.00
N GLN A 99 14.22 12.44 -11.51
CA GLN A 99 13.70 13.56 -10.72
C GLN A 99 12.30 13.26 -10.18
N ALA A 100 11.40 12.73 -11.00
CA ALA A 100 10.06 12.33 -10.60
C ALA A 100 10.09 11.27 -9.49
N ALA A 101 10.88 10.19 -9.68
CA ALA A 101 11.07 9.16 -8.65
C ALA A 101 11.58 9.76 -7.33
N ASN A 102 12.62 10.60 -7.38
CA ASN A 102 13.21 11.17 -6.17
C ASN A 102 12.28 12.18 -5.48
N SER A 103 11.45 12.89 -6.24
CA SER A 103 10.42 13.80 -5.69
C SER A 103 9.37 13.06 -4.87
N ILE A 104 9.04 11.81 -5.25
CA ILE A 104 8.10 10.96 -4.52
C ILE A 104 8.79 10.26 -3.35
N ALA A 105 10.00 9.72 -3.55
CA ALA A 105 10.76 9.09 -2.48
C ALA A 105 11.01 10.05 -1.31
N SER A 106 11.36 11.30 -1.59
CA SER A 106 11.61 12.34 -0.58
C SER A 106 10.38 12.76 0.24
N ARG A 107 9.16 12.45 -0.23
CA ARG A 107 7.91 12.69 0.50
C ARG A 107 7.51 11.53 1.41
N ASN A 108 8.19 10.40 1.30
CA ASN A 108 7.92 9.20 2.07
C ASN A 108 8.94 9.02 3.21
N PHE A 109 8.52 8.31 4.25
CA PHE A 109 9.38 7.92 5.35
C PHE A 109 9.46 6.40 5.43
N VAL A 110 10.68 5.89 5.61
CA VAL A 110 10.99 4.49 5.84
C VAL A 110 11.79 4.40 7.13
N GLY A 111 11.22 3.87 8.20
CA GLY A 111 11.92 3.77 9.48
C GLY A 111 12.40 5.11 10.04
N GLN A 112 11.62 6.19 9.82
CA GLN A 112 11.95 7.59 10.14
C GLN A 112 13.08 8.21 9.31
N GLN A 113 13.56 7.53 8.27
CA GLN A 113 14.50 8.08 7.29
C GLN A 113 13.75 8.45 6.01
N THR A 114 14.21 9.50 5.34
CA THR A 114 13.72 9.89 4.03
C THR A 114 14.68 9.31 3.00
N PRO A 115 14.30 8.27 2.25
CA PRO A 115 15.22 7.60 1.35
C PRO A 115 15.37 8.38 0.04
N GLU A 116 16.59 8.42 -0.47
CA GLU A 116 16.94 9.02 -1.75
C GLU A 116 17.49 7.96 -2.72
N PHE A 117 17.28 8.17 -4.01
CA PHE A 117 17.83 7.30 -5.04
C PHE A 117 19.26 7.71 -5.40
N SER A 118 20.16 6.74 -5.53
CA SER A 118 21.48 6.97 -6.12
C SER A 118 21.42 6.91 -7.64
N SER A 119 22.49 7.34 -8.32
CA SER A 119 22.64 7.15 -9.76
C SER A 119 22.58 5.66 -10.11
N GLY A 120 21.70 5.28 -11.03
CA GLY A 120 21.50 3.89 -11.44
C GLY A 120 20.56 3.07 -10.56
N ASP A 121 19.97 3.66 -9.52
CA ASP A 121 18.85 3.01 -8.82
C ASP A 121 17.53 3.13 -9.58
N VAL A 122 17.42 4.09 -10.50
CA VAL A 122 16.29 4.27 -11.42
C VAL A 122 16.76 3.88 -12.82
N GLU A 123 16.18 2.83 -13.37
CA GLU A 123 16.50 2.28 -14.69
C GLU A 123 15.25 2.31 -15.57
N LEU A 124 15.38 2.92 -16.75
CA LEU A 124 14.36 2.84 -17.78
C LEU A 124 14.57 1.59 -18.63
N GLY A 125 13.46 1.05 -19.14
CA GLY A 125 13.51 -0.16 -19.96
C GLY A 125 12.19 -0.50 -20.61
N THR A 126 12.21 -1.62 -21.33
CA THR A 126 11.05 -2.25 -21.94
C THR A 126 10.62 -3.42 -21.07
N TYR A 127 9.35 -3.40 -20.68
CA TYR A 127 8.66 -4.48 -19.99
C TYR A 127 7.58 -5.06 -20.89
N SER A 128 7.64 -6.36 -21.11
CA SER A 128 6.71 -7.09 -21.99
C SER A 128 5.69 -7.88 -21.18
N THR A 129 4.60 -8.30 -21.82
CA THR A 129 3.51 -9.07 -21.18
C THR A 129 3.94 -10.46 -20.69
N ASP A 130 5.07 -10.99 -21.21
CA ASP A 130 5.71 -12.22 -20.72
C ASP A 130 6.61 -11.97 -19.49
N GLN A 131 6.54 -10.77 -18.91
CA GLN A 131 7.34 -10.31 -17.77
C GLN A 131 8.84 -10.17 -18.05
N SER A 132 9.24 -10.13 -19.34
CA SER A 132 10.63 -9.86 -19.72
C SER A 132 10.99 -8.39 -19.53
N TRP A 133 12.25 -8.13 -19.17
CA TRP A 133 12.84 -6.80 -19.02
C TRP A 133 14.03 -6.65 -19.95
N SER A 134 14.09 -5.55 -20.69
CA SER A 134 15.20 -5.22 -21.60
C SER A 134 15.54 -3.73 -21.50
N THR A 135 16.82 -3.38 -21.59
CA THR A 135 17.30 -1.98 -21.68
C THR A 135 17.97 -1.68 -23.02
N SER A 136 17.89 -2.63 -23.97
CA SER A 136 18.70 -2.63 -25.20
C SER A 136 18.33 -1.53 -26.20
N ASP A 137 17.07 -1.09 -26.21
CA ASP A 137 16.55 -0.13 -27.17
C ASP A 137 15.73 0.97 -26.46
N PRO A 138 16.33 2.15 -26.25
CA PRO A 138 15.67 3.31 -25.62
C PRO A 138 14.40 3.78 -26.33
N SER A 139 14.27 3.56 -27.64
CA SER A 139 13.08 3.93 -28.40
C SER A 139 11.86 3.08 -28.06
N THR A 140 12.06 1.96 -27.35
CA THR A 140 11.01 1.01 -26.95
C THR A 140 10.77 1.01 -25.44
N TYR A 141 11.34 1.97 -24.70
CA TYR A 141 11.11 2.05 -23.27
C TYR A 141 9.65 2.31 -22.98
N ASN A 142 9.07 1.53 -22.08
CA ASN A 142 7.68 1.66 -21.65
C ASN A 142 7.55 1.46 -20.13
N ALA A 143 8.67 1.31 -19.43
CA ALA A 143 8.69 0.94 -18.04
C ALA A 143 9.87 1.59 -17.30
N ALA A 144 9.64 1.84 -16.02
CA ALA A 144 10.65 2.32 -15.07
C ALA A 144 10.78 1.31 -13.94
N ARG A 145 12.03 0.91 -13.65
CA ARG A 145 12.39 0.05 -12.52
C ARG A 145 13.22 0.85 -11.55
N VAL A 146 12.76 0.91 -10.30
CA VAL A 146 13.46 1.61 -9.22
C VAL A 146 13.93 0.63 -8.17
N THR A 147 15.11 0.86 -7.60
CA THR A 147 15.66 0.06 -6.51
C THR A 147 15.99 0.95 -5.33
N LEU A 148 15.13 0.92 -4.31
CA LEU A 148 15.33 1.70 -3.09
C LEU A 148 16.12 0.87 -2.06
N LYS A 149 17.12 1.49 -1.43
CA LYS A 149 18.07 0.81 -0.53
C LYS A 149 18.30 1.61 0.74
N LEU A 150 18.06 0.99 1.90
CA LEU A 150 18.56 1.44 3.21
C LEU A 150 19.78 0.57 3.54
N GLN A 151 20.97 1.09 3.22
CA GLN A 151 22.23 0.40 3.40
C GLN A 151 23.35 1.36 3.82
N SER A 152 24.42 0.82 4.41
CA SER A 152 25.62 1.58 4.75
C SER A 152 26.21 2.25 3.50
N GLY A 153 26.59 3.52 3.62
CA GLY A 153 27.13 4.32 2.52
C GLY A 153 26.11 4.96 1.58
N GLY A 154 24.81 4.80 1.86
CA GLY A 154 23.71 5.51 1.20
C GLY A 154 22.74 6.10 2.22
N ASN A 155 21.47 5.70 2.17
CA ASN A 155 20.40 6.16 3.08
C ASN A 155 20.59 5.75 4.55
N GLY A 156 21.62 4.97 4.88
CA GLY A 156 21.81 4.36 6.19
C GLY A 156 20.99 3.08 6.35
N GLU A 157 21.39 2.23 7.29
CA GLU A 157 20.61 1.04 7.63
C GLU A 157 19.51 1.39 8.64
N LEU A 158 18.46 0.56 8.68
CA LEU A 158 17.39 0.69 9.66
C LEU A 158 17.94 0.37 11.06
N PRO A 159 17.94 1.32 12.02
CA PRO A 159 18.39 1.04 13.38
C PRO A 159 17.38 0.13 14.10
N LEU A 160 17.87 -0.84 14.88
CA LEU A 160 17.06 -1.72 15.71
C LEU A 160 17.05 -1.22 17.16
N PHE A 161 15.93 -1.42 17.87
CA PHE A 161 15.76 -0.89 19.23
C PHE A 161 16.55 -1.70 20.26
N PHE A 162 16.64 -3.02 20.08
CA PHE A 162 17.28 -3.92 21.04
C PHE A 162 18.52 -4.62 20.48
N GLY A 163 19.29 -3.91 19.65
CA GLY A 163 20.50 -4.44 19.04
C GLY A 163 21.55 -4.96 20.02
N ASP A 164 21.63 -4.38 21.22
CA ASP A 164 22.53 -4.85 22.30
C ASP A 164 22.12 -6.22 22.87
N VAL A 165 20.83 -6.55 22.83
CA VAL A 165 20.30 -7.84 23.32
C VAL A 165 20.37 -8.90 22.23
N THR A 166 20.12 -8.51 20.97
CA THR A 166 20.06 -9.42 19.82
C THR A 166 21.40 -9.58 19.10
N GLY A 167 22.38 -8.71 19.38
CA GLY A 167 23.70 -8.68 18.74
C GLY A 167 23.73 -7.97 17.38
N ARG A 168 22.65 -7.29 16.99
CA ARG A 168 22.51 -6.62 15.69
C ARG A 168 21.91 -5.23 15.85
N GLN A 169 22.73 -4.20 15.63
CA GLN A 169 22.32 -2.79 15.82
C GLN A 169 21.45 -2.24 14.68
N SER A 170 21.55 -2.83 13.49
CA SER A 170 20.87 -2.34 12.30
C SER A 170 20.55 -3.44 11.29
N GLN A 171 19.59 -3.16 10.41
CA GLN A 171 19.15 -4.03 9.32
C GLN A 171 19.19 -3.26 8.00
N SER A 172 19.90 -3.80 7.01
CA SER A 172 19.81 -3.30 5.65
C SER A 172 18.51 -3.75 5.00
N LEU A 173 17.88 -2.85 4.25
CA LEU A 173 16.68 -3.13 3.46
C LEU A 173 16.92 -2.75 2.00
N ARG A 174 16.36 -3.54 1.10
CA ARG A 174 16.42 -3.29 -0.34
C ARG A 174 15.16 -3.81 -0.99
N THR A 175 14.56 -2.98 -1.82
CA THR A 175 13.38 -3.32 -2.59
C THR A 175 13.54 -2.83 -4.02
N THR A 176 13.03 -3.62 -4.96
CA THR A 176 12.90 -3.22 -6.36
C THR A 176 11.42 -3.24 -6.74
N ALA A 177 10.98 -2.18 -7.41
CA ALA A 177 9.64 -2.04 -7.96
C ALA A 177 9.74 -1.66 -9.44
N THR A 178 8.82 -2.19 -10.24
CA THR A 178 8.75 -1.89 -11.68
C THR A 178 7.34 -1.45 -12.01
N ALA A 179 7.21 -0.31 -12.68
CA ALA A 179 5.97 0.14 -13.28
C ALA A 179 6.14 0.17 -14.80
N ALA A 180 5.10 -0.25 -15.52
CA ALA A 180 5.09 -0.29 -16.98
C ALA A 180 3.76 0.26 -17.50
N MET A 181 3.83 1.02 -18.60
CA MET A 181 2.67 1.51 -19.31
C MET A 181 2.56 0.78 -20.66
N PHE A 182 1.40 0.18 -20.90
CA PHE A 182 1.08 -0.46 -22.17
C PHE A 182 0.11 0.44 -22.95
N SER A 183 0.55 0.97 -24.08
CA SER A 183 -0.27 1.82 -24.95
C SER A 183 -1.08 1.04 -25.99
N ALA A 184 -0.71 -0.23 -26.23
CA ALA A 184 -1.42 -1.10 -27.18
C ALA A 184 -2.52 -1.90 -26.47
N ILE A 185 -3.77 -1.51 -26.69
CA ILE A 185 -4.95 -2.28 -26.28
C ILE A 185 -5.39 -3.16 -27.45
N SER A 186 -5.29 -4.48 -27.29
CA SER A 186 -5.76 -5.43 -28.31
C SER A 186 -7.28 -5.69 -28.22
N GLY A 187 -7.88 -5.47 -27.06
CA GLY A 187 -9.29 -5.75 -26.81
C GLY A 187 -9.60 -5.84 -25.32
N PHE A 188 -10.84 -6.23 -25.02
CA PHE A 188 -11.34 -6.47 -23.67
C PHE A 188 -11.84 -7.91 -23.57
N ASN A 189 -11.67 -8.53 -22.41
CA ASN A 189 -12.16 -9.90 -22.17
C ASN A 189 -13.49 -9.85 -21.42
N GLU A 190 -14.42 -10.72 -21.76
CA GLU A 190 -15.66 -10.90 -20.98
C GLU A 190 -15.31 -11.22 -19.50
N PRO A 191 -15.95 -10.55 -18.51
CA PRO A 191 -15.77 -10.90 -17.10
C PRO A 191 -16.10 -12.36 -16.82
N GLU A 192 -15.35 -13.02 -15.93
CA GLU A 192 -15.56 -14.45 -15.66
C GLU A 192 -16.89 -14.66 -14.92
N THR A 193 -17.17 -13.77 -13.96
CA THR A 193 -18.37 -13.82 -13.11
C THR A 193 -19.31 -12.63 -13.35
N HIS A 194 -20.56 -12.72 -12.86
CA HIS A 194 -21.54 -11.64 -13.00
C HIS A 194 -21.34 -10.47 -12.01
N ASP A 195 -20.50 -10.69 -10.98
CA ASP A 195 -20.15 -9.67 -10.00
C ASP A 195 -18.93 -8.85 -10.45
N GLU A 196 -18.24 -9.29 -11.50
CA GLU A 196 -17.13 -8.59 -12.12
C GLU A 196 -17.61 -7.64 -13.22
N THR A 197 -16.95 -6.49 -13.28
CA THR A 197 -17.19 -5.46 -14.27
C THR A 197 -15.86 -4.97 -14.83
N ILE A 198 -15.91 -4.35 -16.02
CA ILE A 198 -14.75 -3.74 -16.67
C ILE A 198 -14.91 -2.23 -16.65
N ASP A 199 -13.88 -1.54 -16.18
CA ASP A 199 -13.83 -0.08 -16.14
C ASP A 199 -13.53 0.49 -17.53
N ILE A 200 -14.57 0.54 -18.36
CA ILE A 200 -14.55 1.18 -19.68
C ILE A 200 -15.57 2.32 -19.65
N LEU A 201 -15.14 3.51 -20.03
CA LEU A 201 -16.06 4.62 -20.25
C LEU A 201 -16.78 4.44 -21.59
N PRO A 202 -18.13 4.39 -21.63
CA PRO A 202 -18.90 4.19 -22.85
C PRO A 202 -19.01 5.50 -23.65
N PHE A 203 -17.88 6.13 -23.95
CA PHE A 203 -17.80 7.36 -24.74
C PHE A 203 -16.71 7.26 -25.81
N ALA A 204 -16.99 7.85 -26.96
CA ALA A 204 -16.04 8.06 -28.03
C ALA A 204 -15.78 9.55 -28.21
N LEU A 205 -14.52 9.90 -28.46
CA LEU A 205 -14.07 11.25 -28.80
C LEU A 205 -13.45 11.23 -30.19
N ASP A 206 -13.82 12.18 -31.05
CA ASP A 206 -13.21 12.28 -32.37
C ASP A 206 -11.77 12.80 -32.29
N LEU A 207 -10.95 12.30 -33.22
CA LEU A 207 -9.53 12.62 -33.30
C LEU A 207 -9.24 14.14 -33.34
N PRO A 208 -9.93 14.97 -34.14
CA PRO A 208 -9.70 16.41 -34.16
C PRO A 208 -9.81 17.06 -32.77
N SER A 209 -10.81 16.68 -31.98
CA SER A 209 -10.98 17.30 -30.66
C SER A 209 -10.04 16.74 -29.60
N TRP A 210 -9.70 15.46 -29.68
CA TRP A 210 -8.58 14.91 -28.91
C TRP A 210 -7.29 15.70 -29.18
N THR A 211 -6.94 15.90 -30.45
CA THR A 211 -5.73 16.64 -30.82
C THR A 211 -5.77 18.11 -30.40
N ALA A 212 -6.94 18.75 -30.43
CA ALA A 212 -7.10 20.12 -29.95
C ALA A 212 -6.90 20.21 -28.43
N MET A 213 -7.46 19.26 -27.67
CA MET A 213 -7.30 19.17 -26.23
C MET A 213 -5.83 18.94 -25.83
N CYS A 214 -5.16 17.97 -26.45
CA CYS A 214 -3.72 17.72 -26.21
C CYS A 214 -2.83 18.90 -26.59
N ALA A 215 -3.25 19.73 -27.55
CA ALA A 215 -2.53 20.94 -27.95
C ALA A 215 -2.87 22.17 -27.09
N GLY A 216 -3.71 22.02 -26.07
CA GLY A 216 -4.14 23.13 -25.21
C GLY A 216 -5.00 24.17 -25.94
N LEU A 217 -5.74 23.76 -26.98
CA LEU A 217 -6.55 24.64 -27.82
C LEU A 217 -8.04 24.62 -27.45
N THR A 218 -8.42 23.90 -26.39
CA THR A 218 -9.79 23.84 -25.87
C THR A 218 -9.95 24.73 -24.64
N GLU A 219 -11.14 24.74 -24.05
CA GLU A 219 -11.46 25.55 -22.85
C GLU A 219 -10.77 24.95 -21.60
N ASP A 220 -10.55 25.76 -20.56
CA ASP A 220 -10.02 25.39 -19.23
C ASP A 220 -10.89 26.16 -18.22
N ASP A 221 -12.13 25.67 -18.09
CA ASP A 221 -13.22 26.34 -17.37
C ASP A 221 -13.56 25.64 -16.04
N PHE A 222 -12.98 24.47 -15.80
CA PHE A 222 -13.19 23.68 -14.60
C PHE A 222 -11.88 23.41 -13.84
N GLU A 223 -12.01 23.26 -12.54
CA GLU A 223 -10.94 22.77 -11.67
C GLU A 223 -11.47 21.62 -10.80
N PHE A 224 -10.63 20.63 -10.52
CA PHE A 224 -10.95 19.57 -9.55
C PHE A 224 -10.28 19.84 -8.20
N ASP A 225 -11.07 20.32 -7.23
CA ASP A 225 -10.61 20.63 -5.88
C ASP A 225 -11.43 19.90 -4.82
N ASP A 226 -10.75 19.25 -3.87
CA ASP A 226 -11.33 18.53 -2.73
C ASP A 226 -12.46 17.55 -3.12
N GLY A 227 -12.26 16.80 -4.21
CA GLY A 227 -13.22 15.79 -4.67
C GLY A 227 -14.43 16.35 -5.44
N ALA A 228 -14.46 17.66 -5.74
CA ALA A 228 -15.53 18.31 -6.46
C ALA A 228 -15.03 19.09 -7.68
N VAL A 229 -15.79 19.02 -8.76
CA VAL A 229 -15.58 19.88 -9.94
C VAL A 229 -16.17 21.26 -9.66
N ARG A 230 -15.37 22.30 -9.81
CA ARG A 230 -15.77 23.70 -9.67
C ARG A 230 -15.46 24.46 -10.96
N SER A 231 -16.04 25.63 -11.12
CA SER A 231 -15.62 26.54 -12.20
C SER A 231 -14.32 27.23 -11.78
N GLY A 232 -13.28 27.10 -12.58
CA GLY A 232 -11.91 27.50 -12.28
C GLY A 232 -11.00 27.19 -13.47
N SER A 233 -9.71 27.46 -13.37
CA SER A 233 -8.72 27.06 -14.38
C SER A 233 -7.59 26.36 -13.63
N ASP A 234 -7.31 25.12 -13.99
CA ASP A 234 -6.25 24.29 -13.39
C ASP A 234 -5.11 23.98 -14.38
N GLY A 235 -5.20 24.52 -15.59
CA GLY A 235 -4.23 24.33 -16.66
C GLY A 235 -4.46 23.05 -17.46
N LEU A 236 -5.53 22.31 -17.22
CA LEU A 236 -5.93 21.14 -17.99
C LEU A 236 -7.10 21.49 -18.90
N CYS A 237 -6.81 21.63 -20.21
CA CYS A 237 -7.89 21.95 -21.15
C CYS A 237 -8.90 20.81 -21.25
N GLU A 238 -10.20 21.12 -21.15
CA GLU A 238 -11.28 20.15 -21.19
C GLU A 238 -11.90 20.03 -22.58
N THR A 239 -12.61 18.92 -22.80
CA THR A 239 -13.44 18.76 -23.99
C THR A 239 -14.80 18.19 -23.61
N ASN A 240 -15.86 18.74 -24.20
CA ASN A 240 -17.21 18.24 -23.99
C ASN A 240 -17.39 16.89 -24.71
N LEU A 241 -17.52 15.81 -23.95
CA LEU A 241 -17.76 14.47 -24.49
C LEU A 241 -19.22 14.28 -24.95
N TYR A 242 -20.20 14.84 -24.22
CA TYR A 242 -21.64 14.74 -24.52
C TYR A 242 -22.49 15.72 -23.68
N PRO A 243 -23.59 16.29 -24.22
CA PRO A 243 -24.04 16.23 -25.61
C PRO A 243 -23.41 17.33 -26.45
N GLN A 244 -22.81 16.97 -27.58
CA GLN A 244 -22.32 17.96 -28.56
C GLN A 244 -22.57 17.46 -29.98
N GLY A 245 -23.29 18.24 -30.77
CA GLY A 245 -23.52 17.95 -32.19
C GLY A 245 -22.35 18.43 -33.02
N THR A 246 -21.42 17.53 -33.37
CA THR A 246 -20.20 17.89 -34.14
C THR A 246 -20.33 17.64 -35.64
N GLY A 247 -21.53 17.36 -36.14
CA GLY A 247 -21.77 17.10 -37.57
C GLY A 247 -21.19 15.78 -38.09
N SER A 248 -20.58 14.96 -37.22
CA SER A 248 -20.10 13.60 -37.52
C SER A 248 -20.85 12.54 -36.70
N PRO A 249 -22.09 12.18 -37.10
CA PRO A 249 -22.89 11.18 -36.37
C PRO A 249 -22.15 9.85 -36.23
N GLY A 250 -22.03 9.35 -35.00
CA GLY A 250 -21.48 8.02 -34.71
C GLY A 250 -20.02 7.95 -34.22
N ASN A 251 -19.24 9.03 -34.35
CA ASN A 251 -17.83 9.08 -33.90
C ASN A 251 -17.58 9.96 -32.67
N ARG A 252 -18.65 10.50 -32.09
CA ARG A 252 -18.60 11.27 -30.85
C ARG A 252 -19.81 10.96 -29.97
N GLY A 253 -19.58 10.88 -28.67
CA GLY A 253 -20.61 10.77 -27.66
C GLY A 253 -20.71 9.36 -27.12
N THR A 254 -21.91 8.97 -26.71
CA THR A 254 -22.16 7.69 -26.04
C THR A 254 -21.94 6.51 -26.98
N VAL A 255 -21.18 5.51 -26.54
CA VAL A 255 -21.02 4.22 -27.20
C VAL A 255 -22.00 3.26 -26.56
N ASP A 256 -22.87 2.64 -27.36
CA ASP A 256 -23.79 1.63 -26.86
C ASP A 256 -23.04 0.31 -26.67
N ILE A 257 -22.91 -0.12 -25.42
CA ILE A 257 -22.26 -1.37 -25.04
C ILE A 257 -23.28 -2.18 -24.24
N GLY A 258 -23.79 -3.26 -24.81
CA GLY A 258 -24.85 -4.07 -24.20
C GLY A 258 -26.06 -4.25 -25.09
N GLY A 259 -27.23 -4.35 -24.46
CA GLY A 259 -28.51 -4.51 -25.14
C GLY A 259 -28.86 -3.31 -26.02
N SER A 260 -29.83 -3.51 -26.93
CA SER A 260 -30.21 -2.53 -27.97
C SER A 260 -30.80 -1.20 -27.49
N ASN A 261 -30.82 -0.94 -26.18
CA ASN A 261 -31.36 0.26 -25.56
C ASN A 261 -30.22 1.05 -24.90
N ASN A 262 -29.67 2.03 -25.62
CA ASN A 262 -28.73 3.00 -25.07
C ASN A 262 -29.45 4.02 -24.15
N SER A 263 -29.85 3.58 -22.95
CA SER A 263 -30.57 4.41 -21.99
C SER A 263 -29.61 5.18 -21.07
N THR A 264 -30.03 6.36 -20.59
CA THR A 264 -29.26 7.13 -19.60
C THR A 264 -29.00 6.32 -18.32
N LYS A 265 -29.90 5.39 -17.97
CA LYS A 265 -29.73 4.50 -16.82
C LYS A 265 -28.58 3.52 -17.04
N ASP A 266 -28.46 2.98 -18.24
CA ASP A 266 -27.41 2.01 -18.56
C ASP A 266 -26.04 2.69 -18.63
N LEU A 267 -25.96 3.85 -19.28
CA LEU A 267 -24.76 4.69 -19.29
C LEU A 267 -24.33 5.11 -17.88
N SER A 268 -25.26 5.60 -17.06
CA SER A 268 -24.94 6.01 -15.67
C SER A 268 -24.45 4.83 -14.84
N ARG A 269 -25.04 3.65 -15.00
CA ARG A 269 -24.56 2.44 -14.32
C ARG A 269 -23.17 2.05 -14.80
N GLN A 270 -22.91 2.05 -16.11
CA GLN A 270 -21.61 1.68 -16.67
C GLN A 270 -20.50 2.64 -16.25
N ILE A 271 -20.79 3.94 -16.15
CA ILE A 271 -19.83 4.93 -15.64
C ILE A 271 -19.50 4.70 -14.16
N LEU A 272 -20.51 4.36 -13.34
CA LEU A 272 -20.35 4.22 -11.89
C LEU A 272 -19.82 2.86 -11.45
N TYR A 273 -20.16 1.81 -12.19
CA TYR A 273 -19.95 0.42 -11.78
C TYR A 273 -19.23 -0.42 -12.84
N GLY A 274 -18.90 0.15 -14.00
CA GLY A 274 -18.28 -0.58 -15.10
C GLY A 274 -19.27 -1.39 -15.96
N ILE A 275 -18.73 -1.96 -17.03
CA ILE A 275 -19.45 -2.80 -17.98
C ILE A 275 -19.53 -4.23 -17.43
N SER A 276 -20.74 -4.75 -17.28
CA SER A 276 -20.98 -6.07 -16.68
C SER A 276 -20.86 -7.20 -17.69
N LYS A 277 -20.75 -8.43 -17.17
CA LYS A 277 -20.84 -9.65 -18.00
C LYS A 277 -22.12 -9.70 -18.86
N GLN A 278 -23.25 -9.26 -18.33
CA GLN A 278 -24.51 -9.24 -19.09
C GLN A 278 -24.44 -8.28 -20.29
N ASP A 279 -23.73 -7.16 -20.17
CA ASP A 279 -23.54 -6.24 -21.30
C ASP A 279 -22.71 -6.90 -22.41
N PHE A 280 -21.69 -7.68 -22.07
CA PHE A 280 -20.93 -8.46 -23.06
C PHE A 280 -21.82 -9.51 -23.76
N ILE A 281 -22.64 -10.22 -22.99
CA ILE A 281 -23.59 -11.20 -23.54
C ILE A 281 -24.58 -10.53 -24.50
N ASP A 282 -25.14 -9.40 -24.08
CA ASP A 282 -26.14 -8.67 -24.86
C ASP A 282 -25.56 -8.00 -26.12
N LEU A 283 -24.28 -7.59 -26.05
CA LEU A 283 -23.53 -7.07 -27.21
C LEU A 283 -23.40 -8.12 -28.32
N GLY A 284 -23.44 -9.42 -27.95
CA GLY A 284 -23.48 -10.54 -28.90
C GLY A 284 -22.25 -10.66 -29.80
N LYS A 285 -21.11 -10.10 -29.37
CA LYS A 285 -19.82 -10.21 -30.06
C LYS A 285 -18.82 -10.96 -29.17
N PRO A 286 -18.10 -11.96 -29.70
CA PRO A 286 -17.06 -12.67 -28.97
C PRO A 286 -15.87 -11.77 -28.65
#